data_AF-A0A7W1V1P5-F1
#
_entry.id   AF-A0A7W1V1P5-F1
#
_cell.length_a   1.000
_cell.length_b   1.000
_cell.length_c   1.000
_cell.angle_alpha   90.00
_cell.angle_beta   90.00
_cell.angle_gamma   90.00
#
_symmetry.space_group_name_H-M   'P 1'
#
loop_
_entity.id
_entity.type
_entity.pdbx_description
1 polymer ?
#
loop_
_entity_poly.entity_id
_entity_poly.type
_entity_poly.pdbx_seq_one_letter_code
_entity_poly.pdbx_strand_id
1 'polypeptide(L)'
;MNKTTTPTSLKYAFCILFAAIVIVSVTVNAQTSNDAILYSNSGQIFTAPGSIVQVNGGFTNDGGAFEHNGDLKINNSSTEGSFYLLTGSTTSGNGLYQIEQNWFNNSTFNANNSDVELFGTTAEQLITGTNPTTFNNLILTNATGTRARLTLNSTVAGQLVLNDRELATDDNLLSVTNPSVTAITNTSITGSEGFISSNYIVTGLGALSRATNSTQAYKYPVGSS
;
A
#
# COMPACT_ATOMS: atom_id res chain seq x y z
N MET A 1 5.56 -102.09 1.26
CA MET A 1 4.93 -101.93 2.58
C MET A 1 4.29 -100.54 2.60
N ASN A 2 2.96 -100.49 2.48
CA ASN A 2 2.18 -99.25 2.57
C ASN A 2 2.21 -98.70 4.01
N LYS A 3 2.36 -97.39 4.17
CA LYS A 3 1.59 -96.65 5.18
C LYS A 3 1.29 -95.23 4.72
N THR A 4 0.02 -95.06 4.36
CA THR A 4 -0.75 -93.83 4.20
C THR A 4 -0.85 -93.07 5.52
N THR A 5 -0.84 -91.73 5.50
CA THR A 5 -1.96 -90.83 5.90
C THR A 5 -1.59 -89.34 5.82
N THR A 6 -2.60 -88.56 5.45
CA THR A 6 -2.62 -87.20 4.87
C THR A 6 -2.84 -86.08 5.96
N PRO A 7 -3.22 -84.83 5.64
CA PRO A 7 -2.45 -83.58 5.70
C PRO A 7 -2.92 -82.57 6.79
N THR A 8 -2.30 -81.38 6.89
CA THR A 8 -2.86 -80.05 7.28
C THR A 8 -1.69 -79.06 7.38
N SER A 9 -1.66 -77.86 6.77
CA SER A 9 -2.60 -76.73 6.73
C SER A 9 -2.20 -75.83 5.53
N LEU A 10 -3.09 -75.41 4.60
CA LEU A 10 -3.94 -74.21 4.68
C LEU A 10 -3.20 -73.06 5.42
N LYS A 11 -2.79 -71.91 4.84
CA LYS A 11 -3.54 -70.99 3.97
C LYS A 11 -2.75 -69.65 3.94
N TYR A 12 -2.71 -68.94 2.80
CA TYR A 12 -2.30 -67.51 2.65
C TYR A 12 -0.78 -67.21 2.82
N ALA A 13 -0.11 -66.33 2.10
CA ALA A 13 -0.44 -65.42 1.01
C ALA A 13 0.87 -64.87 0.42
N PHE A 14 0.89 -64.58 -0.88
CA PHE A 14 1.57 -63.44 -1.49
C PHE A 14 2.90 -62.98 -0.84
N CYS A 15 4.03 -63.53 -1.28
CA CYS A 15 5.31 -62.84 -1.18
C CYS A 15 5.37 -61.72 -2.22
N ILE A 16 4.57 -60.66 -2.05
CA ILE A 16 4.97 -59.34 -2.51
C ILE A 16 6.01 -58.89 -1.51
N LEU A 17 7.27 -58.92 -1.93
CA LEU A 17 8.34 -58.23 -1.23
C LEU A 17 7.96 -56.75 -1.22
N PHE A 18 7.38 -56.31 -0.09
CA PHE A 18 7.14 -54.91 0.21
C PHE A 18 8.52 -54.24 0.20
N ALA A 19 8.87 -53.59 -0.91
CA ALA A 19 9.94 -52.62 -0.89
C ALA A 19 9.52 -51.57 0.15
N ALA A 20 10.16 -51.59 1.31
CA ALA A 20 10.02 -50.54 2.29
C ALA A 20 10.59 -49.26 1.68
N ILE A 21 9.74 -48.52 0.95
CA ILE A 21 10.00 -47.14 0.61
C ILE A 21 9.98 -46.43 1.97
N VAL A 22 11.17 -46.22 2.52
CA VAL A 22 11.37 -45.22 3.57
C VAL A 22 11.11 -43.88 2.90
N ILE A 23 9.86 -43.41 2.95
CA ILE A 23 9.55 -42.02 2.68
C ILE A 23 10.14 -41.26 3.86
N VAL A 24 11.39 -40.81 3.72
CA VAL A 24 11.88 -39.71 4.54
C VAL A 24 10.97 -38.55 4.15
N SER A 25 10.04 -38.21 5.03
CA SER A 25 9.28 -36.99 4.93
C SER A 25 10.27 -35.84 5.04
N VAL A 26 10.76 -35.35 3.90
CA VAL A 26 11.42 -34.06 3.83
C VAL A 26 10.31 -33.05 4.05
N THR A 27 10.14 -32.59 5.30
CA THR A 27 9.50 -31.30 5.54
C THR A 27 10.42 -30.26 4.94
N VAL A 28 10.19 -29.93 3.67
CA VAL A 28 10.71 -28.70 3.10
C VAL A 28 9.90 -27.61 3.80
N ASN A 29 10.46 -27.06 4.88
CA ASN A 29 10.06 -25.74 5.31
C ASN A 29 10.52 -24.81 4.18
N ALA A 30 9.64 -24.57 3.21
CA ALA A 30 9.81 -23.42 2.34
C ALA A 30 9.72 -22.21 3.27
N GLN A 31 10.88 -21.74 3.71
CA GLN A 31 10.98 -20.45 4.36
C GLN A 31 10.71 -19.44 3.24
N THR A 32 9.46 -19.02 3.12
CA THR A 32 9.09 -17.79 2.41
C THR A 32 9.98 -16.68 2.96
N SER A 33 10.43 -15.77 2.09
CA SER A 33 11.34 -14.68 2.44
C SER A 33 10.96 -14.07 3.79
N ASN A 34 11.96 -13.85 4.67
CA ASN A 34 11.75 -13.03 5.84
C ASN A 34 11.54 -11.59 5.36
N ASP A 35 10.32 -11.29 4.94
CA ASP A 35 9.92 -9.93 4.60
C ASP A 35 10.01 -9.11 5.88
N ALA A 36 10.76 -8.01 5.85
CA ALA A 36 10.82 -7.10 6.98
C ALA A 36 9.53 -6.28 7.00
N ILE A 37 8.46 -6.87 7.52
CA ILE A 37 7.18 -6.20 7.76
C ILE A 37 7.24 -5.60 9.16
N LEU A 38 6.94 -4.31 9.28
CA LEU A 38 6.59 -3.73 10.58
C LEU A 38 5.10 -3.93 10.81
N TYR A 39 4.76 -4.81 11.74
CA TYR A 39 3.37 -5.19 12.05
C TYR A 39 3.02 -4.83 13.51
N SER A 40 2.05 -3.95 13.71
CA SER A 40 1.40 -3.75 15.01
C SER A 40 0.06 -4.47 15.06
N ASN A 41 -0.18 -5.20 16.16
CA ASN A 41 -1.48 -5.78 16.47
C ASN A 41 -2.00 -5.19 17.78
N SER A 42 -2.95 -4.27 17.69
CA SER A 42 -3.66 -3.67 18.83
C SER A 42 -2.82 -2.88 19.84
N GLY A 43 -1.50 -2.77 19.64
CA GLY A 43 -0.57 -2.03 20.50
C GLY A 43 -0.38 -0.56 20.10
N GLN A 44 0.35 0.19 20.93
CA GLN A 44 0.84 1.52 20.55
C GLN A 44 2.26 1.43 20.01
N ILE A 45 2.49 1.98 18.82
CA ILE A 45 3.82 2.33 18.31
C ILE A 45 3.93 3.85 18.29
N PHE A 46 4.98 4.39 18.89
CA PHE A 46 5.29 5.81 18.88
C PHE A 46 6.69 6.02 18.29
N THR A 47 6.81 6.95 17.36
CA THR A 47 8.09 7.42 16.85
C THR A 47 8.26 8.89 17.21
N ALA A 48 9.41 9.23 17.79
CA ALA A 48 9.69 10.58 18.24
C ALA A 48 10.13 11.47 17.06
N PRO A 49 9.99 12.80 17.17
CA PRO A 49 10.63 13.73 16.24
C PRO A 49 12.12 13.41 16.03
N GLY A 50 12.56 13.38 14.78
CA GLY A 50 13.94 13.05 14.40
C GLY A 50 14.28 11.56 14.37
N SER A 51 13.36 10.65 14.72
CA SER A 51 13.57 9.22 14.54
C SER A 51 13.52 8.85 13.05
N ILE A 52 14.31 7.87 12.64
CA ILE A 52 14.24 7.27 11.31
C ILE A 52 13.76 5.82 11.47
N VAL A 53 12.68 5.48 10.78
CA VAL A 53 12.12 4.12 10.70
C VAL A 53 12.20 3.67 9.25
N GLN A 54 13.06 2.68 8.99
CA GLN A 54 13.21 2.06 7.69
C GLN A 54 12.57 0.68 7.71
N VAL A 55 11.63 0.44 6.80
CA VAL A 55 10.95 -0.84 6.63
C VAL A 55 11.21 -1.30 5.20
N ASN A 56 12.05 -2.34 5.07
CA ASN A 56 12.37 -2.94 3.77
C ASN A 56 11.36 -4.07 3.52
N GLY A 57 10.11 -3.71 3.26
CA GLY A 57 8.93 -4.57 3.24
C GLY A 57 7.70 -3.71 3.47
N GLY A 58 6.59 -4.27 3.97
CA GLY A 58 5.36 -3.52 4.24
C GLY A 58 5.23 -3.01 5.67
N PHE A 59 4.32 -2.05 5.88
CA PHE A 59 3.84 -1.69 7.22
C PHE A 59 2.37 -2.05 7.35
N THR A 60 2.00 -2.62 8.48
CA THR A 60 0.62 -2.92 8.81
C THR A 60 0.31 -2.51 10.24
N ASN A 61 -0.69 -1.64 10.39
CA ASN A 61 -1.31 -1.35 11.66
C ASN A 61 -2.66 -2.08 11.76
N ASP A 62 -2.68 -3.19 12.48
CA ASP A 62 -3.83 -4.07 12.68
C ASP A 62 -4.43 -3.88 14.07
N GLY A 63 -5.13 -2.76 14.24
CA GLY A 63 -5.61 -2.30 15.54
C GLY A 63 -4.57 -1.52 16.34
N GLY A 64 -5.04 -0.70 17.29
CA GLY A 64 -4.16 0.09 18.17
C GLY A 64 -3.72 1.42 17.55
N ALA A 65 -2.71 2.06 18.13
CA ALA A 65 -2.31 3.41 17.75
C ALA A 65 -0.90 3.44 17.16
N PHE A 66 -0.74 3.98 15.96
CA PHE A 66 0.56 4.37 15.42
C PHE A 66 0.67 5.89 15.41
N GLU A 67 1.51 6.43 16.28
CA GLU A 67 1.82 7.85 16.32
C GLU A 67 3.22 8.08 15.76
N HIS A 68 3.29 8.66 14.56
CA HIS A 68 4.54 8.85 13.84
C HIS A 68 4.90 10.33 13.74
N ASN A 69 6.02 10.71 14.36
CA ASN A 69 6.53 12.09 14.34
C ASN A 69 7.93 12.21 13.72
N GLY A 70 8.51 11.11 13.24
CA GLY A 70 9.82 11.09 12.59
C GLY A 70 9.74 10.96 11.06
N ASP A 71 10.71 10.26 10.49
CA ASP A 71 10.77 9.86 9.08
C ASP A 71 10.52 8.35 8.98
N LEU A 72 9.45 7.95 8.30
CA LEU A 72 9.12 6.55 8.02
C LEU A 72 9.31 6.34 6.53
N LYS A 73 10.19 5.42 6.18
CA LYS A 73 10.40 4.99 4.81
C LYS A 73 10.08 3.51 4.65
N ILE A 74 9.15 3.25 3.75
CA ILE A 74 8.71 1.92 3.35
C ILE A 74 9.13 1.71 1.91
N ASN A 75 10.11 0.84 1.72
CA ASN A 75 10.66 0.56 0.40
C ASN A 75 10.87 -0.95 0.19
N ASN A 76 11.12 -1.29 -1.06
CA ASN A 76 11.31 -2.63 -1.58
C ASN A 76 12.56 -3.27 -0.96
N SER A 77 12.34 -4.19 -0.01
CA SER A 77 12.82 -5.56 -0.24
C SER A 77 11.80 -6.26 -1.14
N SER A 78 12.22 -7.34 -1.81
CA SER A 78 11.59 -8.09 -2.92
C SER A 78 10.09 -8.52 -2.82
N THR A 79 9.29 -7.89 -1.96
CA THR A 79 7.87 -8.12 -1.65
C THR A 79 7.08 -6.79 -1.52
N GLU A 80 5.79 -6.86 -1.16
CA GLU A 80 4.88 -5.72 -1.14
C GLU A 80 5.21 -4.71 -0.01
N GLY A 81 5.83 -3.58 -0.36
CA GLY A 81 6.10 -2.43 0.49
C GLY A 81 4.95 -1.43 0.60
N SER A 82 3.73 -1.94 0.80
CA SER A 82 2.54 -1.10 0.98
C SER A 82 2.35 -0.68 2.44
N PHE A 83 1.58 0.38 2.66
CA PHE A 83 1.19 0.88 3.96
C PHE A 83 -0.28 0.53 4.24
N TYR A 84 -0.53 -0.32 5.24
CA TYR A 84 -1.86 -0.83 5.58
C TYR A 84 -2.35 -0.31 6.93
N LEU A 85 -3.49 0.38 6.92
CA LEU A 85 -4.28 0.66 8.12
C LEU A 85 -5.50 -0.25 8.13
N LEU A 86 -5.53 -1.25 9.01
CA LEU A 86 -6.65 -2.19 9.11
C LEU A 86 -7.63 -1.79 10.21
N THR A 87 -8.83 -2.38 10.16
CA THR A 87 -9.97 -2.03 11.03
C THR A 87 -9.58 -1.91 12.49
N GLY A 88 -9.97 -0.80 13.13
CA GLY A 88 -9.70 -0.55 14.55
C GLY A 88 -8.33 0.04 14.84
N SER A 89 -7.49 0.26 13.82
CA SER A 89 -6.25 1.03 13.96
C SER A 89 -6.50 2.54 13.92
N THR A 90 -5.65 3.31 14.59
CA THR A 90 -5.54 4.76 14.43
C THR A 90 -4.11 5.10 14.11
N THR A 91 -3.89 5.78 13.00
CA THR A 91 -2.58 6.35 12.66
C THR A 91 -2.65 7.87 12.74
N SER A 92 -1.64 8.49 13.33
CA SER A 92 -1.59 9.93 13.54
C SER A 92 -0.15 10.43 13.66
N GLY A 93 0.02 11.73 13.78
CA GLY A 93 1.32 12.36 14.06
C GLY A 93 1.76 13.30 12.94
N ASN A 94 2.89 13.97 13.15
CA ASN A 94 3.37 15.04 12.26
C ASN A 94 4.54 14.62 11.38
N GLY A 95 4.83 13.32 11.31
CA GLY A 95 5.98 12.78 10.59
C GLY A 95 5.81 12.74 9.08
N LEU A 96 6.90 12.32 8.43
CA LEU A 96 6.94 12.01 7.00
C LEU A 96 6.70 10.52 6.78
N TYR A 97 5.76 10.18 5.89
CA TYR A 97 5.46 8.82 5.46
C TYR A 97 5.86 8.66 3.99
N GLN A 98 7.02 8.06 3.74
CA GLN A 98 7.49 7.76 2.39
C GLN A 98 7.12 6.34 2.02
N ILE A 99 6.22 6.16 1.05
CA ILE A 99 5.68 4.87 0.65
C ILE A 99 6.01 4.58 -0.82
N GLU A 100 6.69 3.45 -1.07
CA GLU A 100 7.02 3.02 -2.43
C GLU A 100 5.84 2.35 -3.14
N GLN A 101 4.98 1.63 -2.41
CA GLN A 101 3.83 0.95 -3.03
C GLN A 101 2.53 1.59 -2.58
N ASN A 102 1.49 0.80 -2.32
CA ASN A 102 0.14 1.35 -2.18
C ASN A 102 -0.11 1.90 -0.78
N TRP A 103 -0.99 2.88 -0.70
CA TRP A 103 -1.57 3.39 0.52
C TRP A 103 -2.97 2.80 0.72
N PHE A 104 -3.14 1.97 1.76
CA PHE A 104 -4.42 1.35 2.11
C PHE A 104 -4.96 1.92 3.42
N ASN A 105 -6.04 2.70 3.33
CA ASN A 105 -6.76 3.18 4.49
C ASN A 105 -8.08 2.43 4.69
N ASN A 106 -8.06 1.40 5.54
CA ASN A 106 -9.26 0.71 6.02
C ASN A 106 -9.62 1.11 7.46
N SER A 107 -9.06 2.22 7.96
CA SER A 107 -9.30 2.66 9.34
C SER A 107 -9.18 4.18 9.50
N THR A 108 -8.68 4.67 10.64
CA THR A 108 -8.55 6.10 10.93
C THR A 108 -7.14 6.59 10.67
N PHE A 109 -7.01 7.56 9.76
CA PHE A 109 -5.79 8.34 9.56
C PHE A 109 -6.02 9.80 9.93
N ASN A 110 -5.37 10.26 11.00
CA ASN A 110 -5.38 11.64 11.45
C ASN A 110 -4.11 12.33 10.95
N ALA A 111 -4.19 13.00 9.81
CA ALA A 111 -3.02 13.55 9.14
C ALA A 111 -2.27 14.64 9.93
N ASN A 112 -2.91 15.35 10.87
CA ASN A 112 -2.30 16.45 11.63
C ASN A 112 -1.48 17.39 10.71
N ASN A 113 -0.16 17.52 10.94
CA ASN A 113 0.77 18.26 10.09
C ASN A 113 1.70 17.35 9.26
N SER A 114 1.32 16.10 9.00
CA SER A 114 2.16 15.12 8.31
C SER A 114 2.38 15.41 6.83
N ASP A 115 3.43 14.80 6.29
CA ASP A 115 3.67 14.68 4.86
C ASP A 115 3.51 13.21 4.44
N VAL A 116 2.76 12.95 3.37
CA VAL A 116 2.73 11.63 2.72
C VAL A 116 3.38 11.75 1.35
N GLU A 117 4.50 11.05 1.17
CA GLU A 117 5.22 10.96 -0.09
C GLU A 117 4.99 9.59 -0.72
N LEU A 118 4.43 9.59 -1.93
CA LEU A 118 4.25 8.41 -2.76
C LEU A 118 5.30 8.43 -3.86
N PHE A 119 6.29 7.55 -3.74
CA PHE A 119 7.49 7.56 -4.60
C PHE A 119 7.61 6.30 -5.47
N GLY A 120 6.51 5.55 -5.66
CA GLY A 120 6.53 4.26 -6.33
C GLY A 120 7.00 4.29 -7.77
N THR A 121 7.66 3.21 -8.19
CA THR A 121 8.20 3.01 -9.55
C THR A 121 7.46 1.93 -10.35
N THR A 122 6.49 1.25 -9.73
CA THR A 122 5.56 0.32 -10.41
C THR A 122 4.65 1.10 -11.35
N ALA A 123 4.10 0.53 -12.42
CA ALA A 123 3.24 1.27 -13.37
C ALA A 123 2.07 2.04 -12.72
N GLU A 124 1.57 1.57 -11.57
CA GLU A 124 0.54 2.23 -10.81
C GLU A 124 0.80 2.14 -9.30
N GLN A 125 0.46 3.21 -8.57
CA GLN A 125 0.51 3.30 -7.12
C GLN A 125 -0.86 3.73 -6.58
N LEU A 126 -1.50 2.88 -5.80
CA LEU A 126 -2.88 3.09 -5.36
C LEU A 126 -2.97 3.91 -4.08
N ILE A 127 -3.96 4.79 -4.04
CA ILE A 127 -4.53 5.36 -2.81
C ILE A 127 -5.93 4.75 -2.68
N THR A 128 -6.06 3.82 -1.75
CA THR A 128 -7.20 2.91 -1.68
C THR A 128 -7.57 2.50 -0.26
N GLY A 129 -8.51 1.56 -0.14
CA GLY A 129 -9.04 1.03 1.10
C GLY A 129 -10.56 1.04 1.10
N THR A 130 -11.12 1.26 2.29
CA THR A 130 -12.57 1.33 2.54
C THR A 130 -12.97 2.67 3.13
N ASN A 131 -12.00 3.47 3.60
CA ASN A 131 -12.21 4.81 4.11
C ASN A 131 -11.48 5.84 3.23
N PRO A 132 -12.16 6.94 2.85
CA PRO A 132 -11.51 8.12 2.27
C PRO A 132 -10.31 8.58 3.11
N THR A 133 -9.23 8.97 2.44
CA THR A 133 -8.06 9.55 3.14
C THR A 133 -8.09 11.07 3.03
N THR A 134 -7.90 11.74 4.17
CA THR A 134 -7.58 13.17 4.22
C THR A 134 -6.09 13.29 4.52
N PHE A 135 -5.31 13.77 3.57
CA PHE A 135 -3.90 14.09 3.74
C PHE A 135 -3.75 15.53 4.21
N ASN A 136 -2.73 15.81 5.02
CA ASN A 136 -2.27 17.18 5.23
C ASN A 136 -1.52 17.62 3.97
N ASN A 137 -0.33 17.06 3.72
CA ASN A 137 0.33 17.20 2.42
C ASN A 137 0.41 15.85 1.71
N LEU A 138 0.20 15.87 0.38
CA LEU A 138 0.39 14.72 -0.50
C LEU A 138 1.42 15.08 -1.56
N ILE A 139 2.51 14.33 -1.60
CA ILE A 139 3.68 14.57 -2.45
C ILE A 139 3.85 13.34 -3.33
N LEU A 140 3.92 13.54 -4.65
CA LEU A 140 4.15 12.47 -5.61
C LEU A 140 5.55 12.65 -6.21
N THR A 141 6.44 11.68 -6.05
CA THR A 141 7.82 11.74 -6.58
C THR A 141 8.14 10.54 -7.46
N ASN A 142 9.29 10.62 -8.14
CA ASN A 142 9.85 9.66 -9.11
C ASN A 142 9.20 9.59 -10.50
N ALA A 143 10.04 9.76 -11.53
CA ALA A 143 9.70 10.21 -12.87
C ALA A 143 9.19 9.15 -13.87
N THR A 144 8.18 9.58 -14.63
CA THR A 144 7.66 9.08 -15.93
C THR A 144 7.09 7.65 -15.99
N GLY A 145 5.80 7.55 -16.35
CA GLY A 145 5.11 6.29 -16.68
C GLY A 145 4.43 5.59 -15.49
N THR A 146 4.71 6.03 -14.26
CA THR A 146 3.96 5.61 -13.09
C THR A 146 2.92 6.68 -12.73
N ARG A 147 1.66 6.26 -12.57
CA ARG A 147 0.59 7.11 -12.05
C ARG A 147 0.23 6.74 -10.62
N ALA A 148 -0.10 7.74 -9.81
CA ALA A 148 -0.87 7.51 -8.59
C ALA A 148 -2.36 7.45 -8.96
N ARG A 149 -3.15 6.58 -8.32
CA ARG A 149 -4.58 6.45 -8.63
C ARG A 149 -5.45 6.37 -7.39
N LEU A 150 -6.51 7.18 -7.39
CA LEU A 150 -7.53 7.16 -6.36
C LEU A 150 -8.57 6.09 -6.69
N THR A 151 -8.96 5.33 -5.68
CA THR A 151 -10.10 4.40 -5.78
C THR A 151 -11.29 4.83 -4.92
N LEU A 152 -11.09 5.84 -4.08
CA LEU A 152 -12.14 6.53 -3.31
C LEU A 152 -11.90 8.04 -3.36
N ASN A 153 -12.92 8.82 -3.03
CA ASN A 153 -12.78 10.25 -2.76
C ASN A 153 -11.65 10.49 -1.75
N SER A 154 -10.85 11.53 -1.97
CA SER A 154 -9.75 11.90 -1.09
C SER A 154 -9.66 13.41 -0.93
N THR A 155 -9.08 13.86 0.18
CA THR A 155 -8.90 15.28 0.48
C THR A 155 -7.42 15.57 0.74
N VAL A 156 -6.94 16.72 0.27
CA VAL A 156 -5.63 17.29 0.61
C VAL A 156 -5.86 18.64 1.29
N ALA A 157 -5.58 18.71 2.58
CA ALA A 157 -5.88 19.87 3.43
C ALA A 157 -4.81 20.98 3.35
N GLY A 158 -3.57 20.60 3.05
CA GLY A 158 -2.40 21.46 2.92
C GLY A 158 -1.99 21.60 1.45
N GLN A 159 -0.94 20.91 1.03
CA GLN A 159 -0.39 21.03 -0.32
C GLN A 159 -0.44 19.69 -1.08
N LEU A 160 -0.87 19.77 -2.34
CA LEU A 160 -0.73 18.71 -3.33
C LEU A 160 0.48 19.03 -4.22
N VAL A 161 1.55 18.23 -4.11
CA VAL A 161 2.76 18.38 -4.89
C VAL A 161 2.83 17.24 -5.91
N LEU A 162 2.44 17.52 -7.15
CA LEU A 162 2.38 16.52 -8.22
C LEU A 162 3.76 16.22 -8.83
N ASN A 163 4.72 17.12 -8.69
CA ASN A 163 6.00 17.09 -9.42
C ASN A 163 5.79 16.78 -10.91
N ASP A 164 6.19 15.60 -11.38
CA ASP A 164 6.10 15.11 -12.76
C ASP A 164 5.16 13.90 -12.91
N ARG A 165 4.25 13.71 -11.95
CA ARG A 165 3.37 12.53 -11.84
C ARG A 165 1.94 12.81 -12.29
N GLU A 166 1.32 11.79 -12.88
CA GLU A 166 -0.12 11.72 -13.01
C GLU A 166 -0.76 11.29 -11.68
N LEU A 167 -1.80 12.00 -11.25
CA LEU A 167 -2.75 11.56 -10.23
C LEU A 167 -4.11 11.31 -10.88
N ALA A 168 -4.42 10.05 -11.14
CA ALA A 168 -5.69 9.63 -11.71
C ALA A 168 -6.77 9.56 -10.63
N THR A 169 -7.84 10.32 -10.83
CA THR A 169 -9.01 10.33 -9.95
C THR A 169 -10.05 9.28 -10.35
N ASP A 170 -9.98 8.76 -11.57
CA ASP A 170 -11.03 7.93 -12.18
C ASP A 170 -12.41 8.60 -11.98
N ASP A 171 -13.33 7.94 -11.29
CA ASP A 171 -14.67 8.43 -11.00
C ASP A 171 -14.79 9.16 -9.64
N ASN A 172 -13.66 9.41 -8.96
CA ASN A 172 -13.60 9.95 -7.60
C ASN A 172 -13.32 11.45 -7.56
N LEU A 173 -13.75 12.07 -6.45
CA LEU A 173 -13.46 13.46 -6.13
C LEU A 173 -12.14 13.58 -5.36
N LEU A 174 -11.21 14.37 -5.88
CA LEU A 174 -10.08 14.91 -5.15
C LEU A 174 -10.38 16.34 -4.71
N SER A 175 -10.46 16.58 -3.40
CA SER A 175 -10.70 17.92 -2.85
C SER A 175 -9.44 18.53 -2.26
N VAL A 176 -8.99 19.67 -2.78
CA VAL A 176 -7.91 20.47 -2.19
C VAL A 176 -8.54 21.64 -1.43
N THR A 177 -8.48 21.61 -0.10
CA THR A 177 -9.21 22.56 0.75
C THR A 177 -8.37 23.76 1.20
N ASN A 178 -7.05 23.73 1.00
CA ASN A 178 -6.21 24.90 1.18
C ASN A 178 -6.48 25.95 0.08
N PRO A 179 -6.97 27.15 0.42
CA PRO A 179 -7.34 28.14 -0.57
C PRO A 179 -6.15 28.92 -1.12
N SER A 180 -4.92 28.65 -0.67
CA SER A 180 -3.70 29.27 -1.22
C SER A 180 -3.57 29.00 -2.72
N VAL A 181 -3.12 30.00 -3.48
CA VAL A 181 -2.79 29.85 -4.91
C VAL A 181 -1.67 28.84 -5.18
N THR A 182 -0.84 28.54 -4.18
CA THR A 182 0.24 27.55 -4.22
C THR A 182 -0.14 26.19 -3.58
N ALA A 183 -1.41 25.98 -3.26
CA ALA A 183 -1.90 24.70 -2.69
C ALA A 183 -1.73 23.50 -3.63
N ILE A 184 -1.60 23.73 -4.94
CA ILE A 184 -1.28 22.69 -5.92
C ILE A 184 -0.05 23.14 -6.70
N THR A 185 0.97 22.30 -6.72
CA THR A 185 2.22 22.52 -7.46
C THR A 185 2.56 21.31 -8.33
N ASN A 186 3.35 21.55 -9.37
CA ASN A 186 3.97 20.54 -10.21
C ASN A 186 5.30 21.11 -10.72
N THR A 187 6.11 20.31 -11.43
CA THR A 187 7.37 20.80 -11.98
C THR A 187 7.14 21.95 -12.98
N SER A 188 8.13 22.83 -13.10
CA SER A 188 8.14 23.91 -14.08
C SER A 188 8.75 23.50 -15.43
N ILE A 189 9.13 22.23 -15.57
CA ILE A 189 9.70 21.69 -16.81
C ILE A 189 8.56 21.40 -17.80
N THR A 190 8.55 22.14 -18.91
CA THR A 190 7.53 22.01 -19.95
C THR A 190 7.55 20.63 -20.60
N GLY A 191 6.39 19.98 -20.66
CA GLY A 191 6.22 18.62 -21.17
C GLY A 191 6.50 17.53 -20.14
N SER A 192 6.79 17.90 -18.90
CA SER A 192 7.02 16.96 -17.79
C SER A 192 6.22 17.33 -16.55
N GLU A 193 5.28 18.26 -16.67
CA GLU A 193 4.43 18.67 -15.57
C GLU A 193 3.51 17.54 -15.12
N GLY A 194 3.51 17.24 -13.83
CA GLY A 194 2.51 16.38 -13.21
C GLY A 194 1.11 16.98 -13.34
N PHE A 195 0.12 16.13 -13.53
CA PHE A 195 -1.25 16.51 -13.80
C PHE A 195 -2.24 15.57 -13.12
N ILE A 196 -3.49 16.00 -13.06
CA ILE A 196 -4.62 15.24 -12.56
C ILE A 196 -5.48 14.83 -13.75
N SER A 197 -5.77 13.54 -13.84
CA SER A 197 -6.69 12.99 -14.83
C SER A 197 -7.97 12.52 -14.15
N SER A 198 -9.07 12.55 -14.87
CA SER A 198 -10.40 12.13 -14.39
C SER A 198 -11.12 11.38 -15.49
N ASN A 199 -11.92 10.38 -15.13
CA ASN A 199 -12.85 9.76 -16.04
C ASN A 199 -14.10 10.63 -16.15
N TYR A 200 -14.36 11.15 -17.34
CA TYR A 200 -15.60 11.83 -17.65
C TYR A 200 -16.60 10.81 -18.23
N ILE A 201 -17.20 9.97 -17.39
CA ILE A 201 -18.38 9.20 -17.77
C ILE A 201 -19.53 9.56 -16.84
N VAL A 202 -20.73 9.67 -17.43
CA VAL A 202 -21.98 10.27 -16.93
C VAL A 202 -22.51 9.69 -15.60
N THR A 203 -21.85 8.70 -15.01
CA THR A 203 -22.18 8.11 -13.70
C THR A 203 -21.10 8.31 -12.62
N GLY A 204 -19.91 8.81 -12.98
CA GLY A 204 -18.79 9.10 -12.08
C GLY A 204 -18.57 10.60 -11.91
N LEU A 205 -18.13 11.02 -10.71
CA LEU A 205 -17.82 12.41 -10.39
C LEU A 205 -16.31 12.64 -10.31
N GLY A 206 -15.58 12.01 -11.25
CA GLY A 206 -14.15 12.21 -11.42
C GLY A 206 -13.83 13.68 -11.55
N ALA A 207 -13.22 14.28 -10.51
CA ALA A 207 -12.98 15.71 -10.51
C ALA A 207 -11.89 16.12 -9.53
N LEU A 208 -11.21 17.22 -9.89
CA LEU A 208 -10.50 18.07 -8.95
C LEU A 208 -11.46 19.18 -8.47
N SER A 209 -11.70 19.24 -7.15
CA SER A 209 -12.27 20.40 -6.49
C SER A 209 -11.18 21.17 -5.75
N ARG A 210 -11.21 22.50 -5.85
CA ARG A 210 -10.23 23.38 -5.21
C ARG A 210 -10.94 24.52 -4.49
N ALA A 211 -10.61 24.71 -3.21
CA ALA A 211 -11.01 25.89 -2.47
C ALA A 211 -10.30 27.14 -3.01
N THR A 212 -11.03 28.25 -3.11
CA THR A 212 -10.50 29.53 -3.55
C THR A 212 -10.98 30.64 -2.61
N ASN A 213 -10.12 31.61 -2.29
CA ASN A 213 -10.45 32.74 -1.41
C ASN A 213 -9.78 34.06 -1.84
N SER A 214 -9.18 34.09 -3.03
CA SER A 214 -8.40 35.19 -3.56
C SER A 214 -8.81 35.50 -5.00
N THR A 215 -8.52 36.71 -5.47
CA THR A 215 -8.71 37.14 -6.86
C THR A 215 -7.52 36.79 -7.77
N GLN A 216 -6.43 36.29 -7.20
CA GLN A 216 -5.27 35.82 -7.97
C GLN A 216 -5.63 34.59 -8.82
N ALA A 217 -4.85 34.33 -9.87
CA ALA A 217 -5.07 33.18 -10.75
C ALA A 217 -4.74 31.86 -10.03
N TYR A 218 -5.65 30.89 -10.12
CA TYR A 218 -5.48 29.55 -9.59
C TYR A 218 -5.03 28.59 -10.70
N LYS A 219 -3.95 27.85 -10.46
CA LYS A 219 -3.52 26.77 -11.35
C LYS A 219 -4.43 25.54 -11.23
N TYR A 220 -4.90 25.01 -12.35
CA TYR A 220 -5.60 23.73 -12.44
C TYR A 220 -4.78 22.79 -13.34
N PRO A 221 -3.89 21.96 -12.77
CA PRO A 221 -3.03 21.08 -13.55
C PRO A 221 -3.80 19.83 -13.96
N VAL A 222 -4.85 19.97 -14.77
CA VAL A 222 -5.64 18.85 -15.29
C VAL A 222 -5.14 18.43 -16.66
N GLY A 223 -5.22 17.14 -16.97
CA GLY A 223 -4.71 16.56 -18.23
C GLY A 223 -5.25 15.15 -18.49
N SER A 224 -4.72 14.51 -19.54
CA SER A 224 -5.10 13.16 -19.97
C SER A 224 -3.87 12.41 -20.51
N SER A 225 -3.83 11.10 -20.31
CA SER A 225 -2.82 10.16 -20.83
C SER A 225 -3.40 9.21 -21.88
#